data_AF-A0A7W0L9R9-F1
#
_entry.id   AF-A0A7W0L9R9-F1
#
_cell.length_a   1.000
_cell.length_b   1.000
_cell.length_c   1.000
_cell.angle_alpha   90.00
_cell.angle_beta   90.00
_cell.angle_gamma   90.00
#
_symmetry.space_group_name_H-M   'P 1'
#
loop_
_entity.id
_entity.type
_entity.pdbx_description
1 polymer ?
#
loop_
_entity_poly.entity_id
_entity_poly.type
_entity_poly.pdbx_seq_one_letter_code
_entity_poly.pdbx_strand_id
1 'polypeptide(L)'
;MSMLDRRLQVLIDEPRYERLKRAAQVRGLPIGELIREAIDRTFGDDPGGRRAALARILDAPPTPVPSDPMELKRELRAAHAARCSG
;
A
#
# COMPACT_ATOMS: atom_id res chain seq x y z
N MET A 1 -0.96 -14.74 -6.98
CA MET A 1 -2.22 -14.41 -7.68
C MET A 1 -3.30 -15.30 -7.10
N SER A 2 -4.26 -14.75 -6.36
CA SER A 2 -5.43 -15.53 -5.93
C SER A 2 -6.39 -15.68 -7.12
N MET A 3 -6.95 -16.87 -7.28
CA MET A 3 -7.96 -17.13 -8.32
C MET A 3 -9.27 -16.48 -7.88
N LEU A 4 -9.89 -15.66 -8.73
CA LEU A 4 -11.19 -15.06 -8.46
C LEU A 4 -12.30 -16.08 -8.78
N ASP A 5 -12.95 -16.63 -7.76
CA ASP A 5 -13.93 -17.72 -7.88
C ASP A 5 -15.39 -17.28 -7.64
N ARG A 6 -15.61 -16.10 -7.07
CA ARG A 6 -16.94 -15.52 -6.80
C ARG A 6 -17.20 -14.25 -7.61
N ARG A 7 -18.41 -14.12 -8.16
CA ARG A 7 -18.88 -12.92 -8.89
C ARG A 7 -19.90 -12.16 -8.06
N LEU A 8 -19.67 -10.86 -7.89
CA LEU A 8 -20.58 -9.92 -7.25
C LEU A 8 -21.15 -8.95 -8.28
N GLN A 9 -22.46 -8.68 -8.22
CA GLN A 9 -23.13 -7.65 -9.00
C GLN A 9 -23.74 -6.61 -8.05
N VAL A 10 -23.36 -5.35 -8.19
CA VAL A 10 -23.88 -4.22 -7.40
C VAL A 10 -24.37 -3.14 -8.35
N LEU A 11 -25.59 -2.66 -8.12
CA LEU A 11 -26.11 -1.48 -8.81
C LEU A 11 -25.63 -0.23 -8.10
N ILE A 12 -25.10 0.72 -8.87
CA ILE A 12 -24.66 2.03 -8.39
C ILE A 12 -25.28 3.10 -9.28
N ASP A 13 -25.37 4.32 -8.76
CA ASP A 13 -25.81 5.47 -9.54
C ASP A 13 -24.71 5.99 -10.48
N GLU A 14 -25.13 6.82 -11.44
CA GLU A 14 -24.25 7.44 -12.43
C GLU A 14 -23.09 8.23 -11.80
N PRO A 15 -23.32 9.08 -10.76
CA PRO A 15 -22.22 9.82 -10.13
C PRO A 15 -21.14 8.91 -9.53
N ARG A 16 -21.52 7.80 -8.89
CA ARG A 16 -20.56 6.83 -8.35
C ARG A 16 -19.82 6.10 -9.47
N TYR A 17 -20.52 5.73 -10.54
CA TYR A 17 -19.90 5.08 -11.69
C TYR A 17 -18.83 5.97 -12.35
N GLU A 18 -19.15 7.24 -12.60
CA GLU A 18 -18.19 8.20 -13.17
C GLU A 18 -17.01 8.50 -12.25
N ARG A 19 -17.20 8.41 -10.92
CA ARG A 19 -16.09 8.49 -9.97
C ARG A 19 -15.15 7.29 -10.07
N LEU A 20 -15.68 6.08 -10.19
CA LEU A 20 -14.88 4.87 -10.37
C LEU A 20 -14.12 4.89 -11.69
N LYS A 21 -14.79 5.27 -12.78
CA LYS A 21 -14.18 5.38 -14.11
C LYS A 21 -13.01 6.35 -14.14
N ARG A 22 -13.17 7.54 -13.57
CA ARG A 22 -12.07 8.52 -13.45
C ARG A 22 -10.92 7.99 -12.60
N ALA A 23 -11.21 7.38 -11.46
CA ALA A 23 -10.17 6.81 -10.59
C ALA A 23 -9.39 5.67 -11.27
N ALA A 24 -10.09 4.81 -12.01
CA ALA A 24 -9.49 3.73 -12.81
C ALA A 24 -8.57 4.29 -13.91
N GLN A 25 -9.02 5.31 -14.65
CA GLN A 25 -8.23 5.96 -15.69
C GLN A 25 -6.96 6.62 -15.14
N VAL A 26 -7.09 7.41 -14.06
CA VAL A 26 -5.95 8.09 -13.43
C VAL A 26 -4.88 7.10 -12.96
N ARG A 27 -5.30 5.91 -12.51
CA ARG A 27 -4.40 4.88 -11.98
C ARG A 27 -3.96 3.84 -13.02
N GLY A 28 -4.56 3.83 -14.21
CA GLY A 28 -4.32 2.80 -15.23
C GLY A 28 -4.77 1.39 -14.82
N LEU A 29 -5.75 1.27 -13.92
CA LEU A 29 -6.21 -0.01 -13.37
C LEU A 29 -7.62 -0.35 -13.83
N PRO A 30 -7.97 -1.64 -14.01
CA PRO A 30 -9.35 -2.03 -14.26
C PRO A 30 -10.21 -1.75 -13.02
N ILE A 31 -11.48 -1.37 -13.23
CA ILE A 31 -12.43 -1.05 -12.14
C ILE A 31 -12.53 -2.20 -11.12
N GLY A 32 -12.52 -3.46 -11.58
CA GLY A 32 -12.57 -4.61 -10.68
C GLY A 32 -11.38 -4.69 -9.72
N GLU A 33 -10.19 -4.26 -10.15
CA GLU A 33 -9.00 -4.21 -9.28
C GLU A 33 -9.09 -3.06 -8.29
N LEU A 34 -9.54 -1.88 -8.74
CA LEU A 34 -9.80 -0.74 -7.86
C LEU A 34 -10.81 -1.08 -6.75
N ILE A 35 -11.88 -1.81 -7.08
CA ILE A 35 -12.88 -2.24 -6.10
C ILE A 35 -12.29 -3.24 -5.12
N ARG A 36 -11.50 -4.22 -5.58
CA ARG A 36 -10.83 -5.19 -4.70
C ARG A 36 -9.87 -4.50 -3.73
N GLU A 37 -9.03 -3.57 -4.20
CA GLU A 37 -8.16 -2.79 -3.31
C GLU A 37 -8.95 -1.96 -2.29
N ALA A 38 -10.08 -1.38 -2.70
CA ALA A 38 -10.94 -0.62 -1.79
C ALA A 38 -11.57 -1.53 -0.73
N ILE A 39 -11.98 -2.74 -1.11
CA ILE A 39 -12.46 -3.77 -0.19
C ILE A 39 -11.34 -4.16 0.77
N ASP A 40 -10.15 -4.50 0.29
CA ASP A 40 -9.01 -4.88 1.13
C ASP A 40 -8.59 -3.74 2.07
N ARG A 41 -8.68 -2.48 1.64
CA ARG A 41 -8.39 -1.33 2.51
C ARG A 41 -9.46 -1.14 3.60
N THR A 42 -10.71 -1.41 3.27
CA THR A 42 -11.87 -1.12 4.14
C THR A 42 -12.16 -2.28 5.09
N PHE A 43 -11.97 -3.51 4.60
CA PHE A 43 -12.37 -4.76 5.24
C PHE A 43 -11.22 -5.77 5.34
N GLY A 44 -10.07 -5.51 4.72
CA GLY A 44 -8.94 -6.43 4.80
C GLY A 44 -8.36 -6.49 6.22
N ASP A 45 -8.21 -7.73 6.68
CA ASP A 45 -7.65 -8.12 7.97
C ASP A 45 -6.13 -7.81 7.98
N ASP A 46 -5.54 -7.24 9.02
CA ASP A 46 -5.70 -7.60 10.42
C ASP A 46 -5.39 -6.36 11.29
N PRO A 47 -6.35 -5.78 12.02
CA PRO A 47 -6.05 -4.79 13.05
C PRO A 47 -5.00 -5.31 14.04
N GLY A 48 -5.00 -6.61 14.34
CA GLY A 48 -3.99 -7.31 15.13
C GLY A 48 -2.63 -7.41 14.43
N GLY A 49 -2.59 -7.48 13.11
CA GLY A 49 -1.38 -7.63 12.29
C GLY A 49 -0.72 -6.29 12.04
N ARG A 50 -1.52 -5.24 11.77
CA ARG A 50 -1.08 -3.85 11.81
C ARG A 50 -0.60 -3.48 13.22
N ARG A 51 -1.31 -3.89 14.27
CA ARG A 51 -0.95 -3.62 15.66
C ARG A 51 0.26 -4.43 16.12
N ALA A 52 0.43 -5.66 15.66
CA ALA A 52 1.62 -6.48 15.90
C ALA A 52 2.83 -5.97 15.12
N ALA A 53 2.66 -5.52 13.88
CA ALA A 53 3.71 -4.85 13.12
C ALA A 53 4.14 -3.55 13.80
N LEU A 54 3.18 -2.75 14.29
CA LEU A 54 3.47 -1.56 15.08
C LEU A 54 4.19 -1.91 16.39
N ALA A 55 3.73 -2.94 17.12
CA ALA A 55 4.37 -3.39 18.35
C ALA A 55 5.82 -3.79 18.09
N ARG A 56 6.11 -4.54 17.02
CA ARG A 56 7.49 -4.87 16.63
C ARG A 56 8.36 -3.65 16.33
N ILE A 57 7.80 -2.59 15.75
CA ILE A 57 8.53 -1.33 15.50
C ILE A 57 8.81 -0.61 16.83
N LEU A 58 7.83 -0.57 17.73
CA LEU A 58 7.96 0.10 19.02
C LEU A 58 8.88 -0.65 20.00
N ASP A 59 8.86 -1.98 19.96
CA ASP A 59 9.72 -2.84 20.78
C ASP A 59 11.14 -2.97 20.20
N ALA A 60 11.37 -2.49 18.97
CA ALA A 60 12.69 -2.51 18.38
C ALA A 60 13.63 -1.56 19.14
N PRO A 61 14.88 -1.97 19.40
CA PRO A 61 15.86 -1.07 20.00
C PRO A 61 16.07 0.17 19.11
N PRO A 62 16.26 1.36 19.71
CA PRO A 62 16.54 2.57 18.97
C PRO A 62 17.70 2.35 18.01
N THR A 63 17.46 2.58 16.72
CA THR A 63 18.51 2.47 15.72
C THR A 63 19.38 3.73 15.81
N PRO A 64 20.71 3.60 15.94
CA PRO A 64 21.58 4.76 15.88
C PRO A 64 21.43 5.43 14.51
N VAL A 65 21.05 6.70 14.52
CA VAL A 65 20.89 7.52 13.34
C VAL A 65 21.87 8.70 13.43
N PRO A 66 22.52 9.10 12.32
CA PRO A 66 23.37 10.28 12.31
C PRO A 66 22.61 11.53 12.74
N SER A 67 23.27 12.40 13.50
CA SER A 67 22.68 13.66 13.96
C SER A 67 22.42 14.64 12.81
N ASP A 68 23.17 14.53 11.71
CA ASP A 68 22.96 15.31 10.49
C ASP A 68 21.98 14.59 9.53
N PRO A 69 20.80 15.17 9.25
CA PRO A 69 19.86 14.62 8.28
C PRO A 69 20.44 14.45 6.86
N MET A 70 21.44 15.25 6.49
CA MET A 70 22.08 15.14 5.18
C MET A 70 23.02 13.95 5.08
N GLU A 71 23.65 13.57 6.18
CA GLU A 71 24.46 12.36 6.30
C GLU A 71 23.59 11.11 6.16
N LEU A 72 22.49 11.03 6.91
CA LEU A 72 21.52 9.94 6.79
C LEU A 72 20.99 9.80 5.35
N LYS A 73 20.68 10.92 4.68
CA LYS A 73 20.25 10.90 3.27
C LYS A 73 21.32 10.33 2.33
N ARG A 74 22.60 10.65 2.55
CA ARG A 74 23.71 10.13 1.74
C ARG A 74 23.84 8.61 1.93
N GLU A 75 23.81 8.14 3.17
CA GLU A 75 23.87 6.71 3.51
C GLU A 75 22.72 5.93 2.85
N LEU A 76 21.48 6.41 2.97
CA LEU A 76 20.31 5.75 2.38
C LEU A 76 20.38 5.68 0.85
N ARG A 77 20.88 6.73 0.19
CA ARG A 77 21.08 6.74 -1.26
C ARG A 77 22.14 5.74 -1.70
N ALA A 78 23.27 5.65 -0.98
CA ALA A 78 24.31 4.66 -1.26
C ALA A 78 23.78 3.23 -1.12
N ALA A 79 23.04 2.95 -0.04
CA ALA A 79 22.41 1.64 0.19
C ALA A 79 21.36 1.30 -0.88
N HIS A 80 20.59 2.28 -1.36
CA HIS A 80 19.63 2.08 -2.44
C HIS A 80 20.34 1.79 -3.77
N ALA A 81 21.42 2.51 -4.10
CA ALA A 81 22.19 2.27 -5.32
C ALA A 81 22.80 0.87 -5.34
N ALA A 82 23.35 0.40 -4.21
CA ALA A 82 23.92 -0.94 -4.07
C ALA A 82 22.89 -2.07 -4.26
N ARG A 83 21.62 -1.83 -3.92
CA ARG A 83 20.52 -2.79 -4.10
C ARG A 83 19.99 -2.85 -5.54
N CYS A 84 20.20 -1.80 -6.33
CA CYS A 84 19.76 -1.75 -7.73
C CYS A 84 20.86 -2.18 -8.73
N SER A 85 22.09 -2.38 -8.27
CA SER A 85 23.24 -2.80 -9.09
C SER A 85 23.49 -4.31 -9.07
N GLY A 86 22.57 -5.11 -8.51
CA GLY A 86 22.57 -6.58 -8.53
C GLY A 86 21.26 -7.09 -9.10
#